data_AF-A0A0M1JFR8-F1
#
_entry.id   AF-A0A0M1JFR8-F1
#
_cell.length_a   1.000
_cell.length_b   1.000
_cell.length_c   1.000
_cell.angle_alpha   90.00
_cell.angle_beta   90.00
_cell.angle_gamma   90.00
#
_symmetry.space_group_name_H-M   'P 1'
#
loop_
_entity.id
_entity.type
_entity.pdbx_description
1 polymer ?
#
loop_
_entity_poly.entity_id
_entity_poly.type
_entity_poly.pdbx_seq_one_letter_code
_entity_poly.pdbx_strand_id
1 'polypeptide(L)'
;DSLFVPRHCITYSTPLAEHVREHRNLFLHKGAWHKFKGYAYAQIRKMSTKGANAESRRYESFQKYGYDVKFAYHVVRLLNEVEQILLEKTLDLQRNREQLKTIRAGEWTQKQIVEYFERKELSLEEIYNKSDLPHKPDVETIKRLFMECLEMHYGSLREVVQTKTDINMLINDINHVLLKYQSKNIDLQE
;
A
#
# COMPACT_ATOMS: atom_id res chain seq x y z
N ASP A 1 -3.33 -2.63 -4.32
CA ASP A 1 -4.19 -3.74 -4.83
C ASP A 1 -3.76 -4.21 -6.22
N SER A 2 -3.38 -3.35 -7.17
CA SER A 2 -3.03 -3.73 -8.55
C SER A 2 -2.06 -4.92 -8.69
N LEU A 3 -1.03 -5.02 -7.83
CA LEU A 3 -0.07 -6.14 -7.84
C LEU A 3 -0.65 -7.48 -7.39
N PHE A 4 -1.86 -7.50 -6.83
CA PHE A 4 -2.55 -8.70 -6.33
C PHE A 4 -3.77 -9.09 -7.18
N VAL A 5 -4.05 -8.35 -8.26
CA VAL A 5 -5.14 -8.67 -9.21
C VAL A 5 -4.95 -10.08 -9.80
N PRO A 6 -5.99 -10.92 -9.92
CA PRO A 6 -5.86 -12.27 -10.48
C PRO A 6 -5.28 -12.30 -11.90
N ARG A 7 -4.58 -13.39 -12.26
CA ARG A 7 -3.93 -13.53 -13.58
C ARG A 7 -4.88 -13.36 -14.76
N HIS A 8 -6.09 -13.94 -14.66
CA HIS A 8 -7.11 -13.83 -15.71
C HIS A 8 -7.65 -12.40 -15.93
N CYS A 9 -7.36 -11.46 -15.02
CA CYS A 9 -7.71 -10.05 -15.17
C CYS A 9 -6.59 -9.21 -15.81
N ILE A 10 -5.41 -9.80 -16.09
CA ILE A 10 -4.27 -9.11 -16.68
C ILE A 10 -4.26 -9.40 -18.18
N THR A 11 -4.53 -8.38 -18.99
CA THR A 11 -4.57 -8.50 -20.46
C THR A 11 -3.18 -8.49 -21.09
N TYR A 12 -2.24 -7.77 -20.48
CA TYR A 12 -0.85 -7.67 -20.92
C TYR A 12 0.06 -7.40 -19.71
N SER A 13 1.25 -7.99 -19.74
CA SER A 13 2.28 -7.77 -18.74
C SER A 13 3.66 -7.95 -19.37
N THR A 14 4.59 -7.04 -19.07
CA THR A 14 5.98 -7.15 -19.49
C THR A 14 6.77 -8.03 -18.50
N PRO A 15 7.93 -8.58 -18.89
CA PRO A 15 8.81 -9.27 -17.95
C PRO A 15 9.16 -8.44 -16.71
N LEU A 16 9.33 -7.12 -16.87
CA LEU A 16 9.53 -6.19 -15.76
C LEU A 16 8.33 -6.12 -14.81
N ALA A 17 7.11 -6.00 -15.36
CA ALA A 17 5.90 -5.97 -14.55
C ALA A 17 5.68 -7.29 -13.80
N GLU A 18 6.04 -8.41 -14.43
CA GLU A 18 6.06 -9.72 -13.79
C GLU A 18 7.05 -9.79 -12.62
N HIS A 19 8.27 -9.30 -12.82
CA HIS A 19 9.30 -9.25 -11.77
C HIS A 19 8.81 -8.46 -10.54
N VAL A 20 8.23 -7.27 -10.74
CA VAL A 20 7.64 -6.48 -9.63
C VAL A 20 6.50 -7.22 -8.95
N ARG A 21 5.66 -7.91 -9.74
CA ARG A 21 4.51 -8.65 -9.21
C ARG A 21 4.93 -9.87 -8.40
N GLU A 22 5.98 -10.58 -8.80
CA GLU A 22 6.54 -11.70 -8.04
C GLU A 22 7.03 -11.25 -6.66
N HIS A 23 7.54 -10.02 -6.57
CA HIS A 23 8.03 -9.38 -5.35
C HIS A 23 6.97 -8.54 -4.61
N ARG A 24 5.68 -8.62 -4.99
CA ARG A 24 4.59 -7.78 -4.44
C ARG A 24 4.45 -7.79 -2.92
N ASN A 25 4.86 -8.86 -2.25
CA ASN A 25 4.75 -8.98 -0.79
C ASN A 25 5.74 -8.06 -0.06
N LEU A 26 6.82 -7.61 -0.71
CA LEU A 26 7.79 -6.66 -0.14
C LEU A 26 7.17 -5.31 0.22
N PHE A 27 6.07 -4.96 -0.43
CA PHE A 27 5.36 -3.70 -0.21
C PHE A 27 4.38 -3.77 0.99
N LEU A 28 4.09 -4.97 1.50
CA LEU A 28 3.17 -5.15 2.62
C LEU A 28 3.85 -4.83 3.96
N HIS A 29 3.17 -4.03 4.77
CA HIS A 29 3.66 -3.56 6.06
C HIS A 29 2.47 -3.14 6.94
N LYS A 30 2.66 -3.10 8.27
CA LYS A 30 1.62 -2.72 9.23
C LYS A 30 1.06 -1.31 9.01
N GLY A 31 1.81 -0.42 8.34
CA GLY A 31 1.32 0.89 7.92
C GLY A 31 0.03 0.85 7.09
N ALA A 32 -0.28 -0.29 6.46
CA ALA A 32 -1.57 -0.51 5.79
C ALA A 32 -2.76 -0.31 6.75
N TRP A 33 -2.66 -0.76 8.00
CA TRP A 33 -3.76 -0.64 8.97
C TRP A 33 -4.29 0.78 9.09
N HIS A 34 -3.40 1.74 9.35
CA HIS A 34 -3.77 3.15 9.55
C HIS A 34 -4.45 3.76 8.32
N LYS A 35 -3.99 3.41 7.12
CA LYS A 35 -4.57 3.91 5.86
C LYS A 35 -5.94 3.30 5.60
N PHE A 36 -6.07 1.99 5.76
CA PHE A 36 -7.33 1.28 5.55
C PHE A 36 -8.38 1.68 6.60
N LYS A 37 -7.98 1.76 7.88
CA LYS A 37 -8.82 2.25 8.98
C LYS A 37 -9.35 3.66 8.69
N GLY A 38 -8.46 4.62 8.43
CA GLY A 38 -8.85 6.00 8.15
C GLY A 38 -9.79 6.12 6.95
N TYR A 39 -9.56 5.30 5.91
CA TYR A 39 -10.43 5.28 4.74
C TYR A 39 -11.80 4.66 5.04
N ALA A 40 -11.86 3.56 5.79
CA ALA A 40 -13.10 2.91 6.22
C ALA A 40 -13.97 3.87 7.05
N TYR A 41 -13.38 4.62 7.98
CA TYR A 41 -14.10 5.69 8.71
C TYR A 41 -14.70 6.74 7.77
N ALA A 42 -13.94 7.18 6.76
CA ALA A 42 -14.45 8.12 5.77
C ALA A 42 -15.61 7.53 4.95
N GLN A 43 -15.61 6.21 4.69
CA GLN A 43 -16.72 5.53 4.02
C GLN A 43 -17.97 5.45 4.93
N ILE A 44 -17.81 5.08 6.20
CA ILE A 44 -18.91 5.07 7.18
C ILE A 44 -19.62 6.43 7.23
N ARG A 45 -18.87 7.53 7.35
CA ARG A 45 -19.47 8.89 7.37
C ARG A 45 -20.24 9.21 6.09
N LYS A 46 -19.71 8.82 4.93
CA LYS A 46 -20.32 9.09 3.61
C LYS A 46 -21.55 8.20 3.34
N MET A 47 -21.59 7.01 3.92
CA MET A 47 -22.67 6.03 3.76
C MET A 47 -24.04 6.58 4.17
N SER A 48 -24.07 7.35 5.26
CA SER A 48 -25.29 7.97 5.80
C SER A 48 -25.67 9.28 5.11
N THR A 49 -24.80 9.81 4.24
CA THR A 49 -25.06 11.09 3.57
C THR A 49 -25.90 10.86 2.32
N LYS A 50 -27.10 11.45 2.28
CA LYS A 50 -27.94 11.48 1.08
C LYS A 50 -27.23 12.26 -0.05
N GLY A 51 -27.31 11.75 -1.27
CA GLY A 51 -26.83 12.47 -2.45
C GLY A 51 -27.57 13.80 -2.61
N ALA A 52 -26.85 14.90 -2.86
CA ALA A 52 -27.48 16.22 -3.02
C ALA A 52 -28.29 16.33 -4.32
N ASN A 53 -27.89 15.61 -5.37
CA ASN A 53 -28.57 15.59 -6.66
C ASN A 53 -29.44 14.33 -6.79
N ALA A 54 -30.71 14.51 -7.15
CA ALA A 54 -31.68 13.45 -7.40
C ALA A 54 -31.24 12.46 -8.50
N GLU A 55 -30.45 12.90 -9.48
CA GLU A 55 -29.92 12.07 -10.56
C GLU A 55 -28.64 11.30 -10.19
N SER A 56 -28.13 11.50 -8.97
CA SER A 56 -26.91 10.82 -8.55
C SER A 56 -27.20 9.38 -8.15
N ARG A 57 -26.31 8.44 -8.54
CA ARG A 57 -26.35 7.04 -8.07
C ARG A 57 -26.40 6.91 -6.53
N ARG A 58 -25.86 7.90 -5.82
CA ARG A 58 -25.91 7.98 -4.35
C ARG A 58 -27.33 8.24 -3.85
N TYR A 59 -28.04 9.17 -4.49
CA TYR A 59 -29.43 9.45 -4.20
C TYR A 59 -30.30 8.23 -4.51
N GLU A 60 -30.12 7.59 -5.67
CA GLU A 60 -30.82 6.37 -6.05
C GLU A 60 -30.63 5.25 -5.00
N SER A 61 -29.38 4.99 -4.59
CA SER A 61 -29.08 4.00 -3.55
C SER A 61 -29.79 4.35 -2.23
N PHE A 62 -29.75 5.62 -1.83
CA PHE A 62 -30.37 6.07 -0.59
C PHE A 62 -31.89 5.91 -0.64
N GLN A 63 -32.53 6.22 -1.76
CA GLN A 63 -33.98 6.03 -1.92
C GLN A 63 -34.37 4.56 -1.90
N LYS A 64 -33.55 3.68 -2.47
CA LYS A 64 -33.84 2.24 -2.53
C LYS A 64 -33.60 1.52 -1.22
N TYR A 65 -32.51 1.83 -0.50
CA TYR A 65 -32.05 1.04 0.65
C TYR A 65 -31.97 1.83 1.96
N GLY A 66 -32.22 3.14 1.95
CA GLY A 66 -32.07 4.03 3.12
C GLY A 66 -30.63 4.47 3.40
N TYR A 67 -29.64 4.00 2.63
CA TYR A 67 -28.23 4.36 2.75
C TYR A 67 -27.46 4.04 1.44
N ASP A 68 -26.20 4.44 1.36
CA ASP A 68 -25.36 4.18 0.17
C ASP A 68 -24.62 2.84 0.26
N VAL A 69 -25.10 1.83 -0.48
CA VAL A 69 -24.55 0.47 -0.49
C VAL A 69 -23.15 0.39 -1.11
N LYS A 70 -22.70 1.42 -1.86
CA LYS A 70 -21.32 1.48 -2.38
C LYS A 70 -20.33 1.80 -1.27
N PHE A 71 -20.66 2.77 -0.42
CA PHE A 71 -19.84 3.11 0.72
C PHE A 71 -19.78 1.94 1.72
N ALA A 72 -20.92 1.29 1.98
CA ALA A 72 -20.96 0.07 2.80
C ALA A 72 -20.06 -1.06 2.27
N TYR A 73 -20.13 -1.33 0.96
CA TYR A 73 -19.24 -2.28 0.29
C TYR A 73 -17.78 -1.94 0.54
N HIS A 74 -17.40 -0.66 0.41
CA HIS A 74 -16.01 -0.25 0.61
C HIS A 74 -15.55 -0.42 2.06
N VAL A 75 -16.42 -0.20 3.05
CA VAL A 75 -16.10 -0.45 4.47
C VAL A 75 -15.70 -1.91 4.68
N VAL A 76 -16.58 -2.85 4.33
CA VAL A 76 -16.36 -4.28 4.56
C VAL A 76 -15.16 -4.79 3.75
N ARG A 77 -15.02 -4.34 2.50
CA ARG A 77 -13.88 -4.68 1.65
C ARG A 77 -12.56 -4.27 2.31
N LEU A 78 -12.43 -3.02 2.76
CA LEU A 78 -11.19 -2.51 3.35
C LEU A 78 -10.80 -3.31 4.60
N LEU A 79 -11.76 -3.58 5.49
CA LEU A 79 -11.49 -4.33 6.72
C LEU A 79 -11.03 -5.76 6.44
N ASN A 80 -11.67 -6.44 5.48
CA ASN A 80 -11.29 -7.81 5.14
C ASN A 80 -9.98 -7.89 4.37
N GLU A 81 -9.68 -6.92 3.52
CA GLU A 81 -8.41 -6.85 2.79
C GLU A 81 -7.24 -6.59 3.75
N VAL A 82 -7.39 -5.67 4.72
CA VAL A 82 -6.32 -5.40 5.69
C VAL A 82 -6.12 -6.54 6.69
N GLU A 83 -7.17 -7.27 7.03
CA GLU A 83 -7.06 -8.50 7.83
C GLU A 83 -6.14 -9.53 7.15
N GLN A 84 -6.34 -9.78 5.85
CA GLN A 84 -5.48 -10.68 5.06
C GLN A 84 -4.03 -10.21 5.06
N ILE A 85 -3.79 -8.90 4.89
CA ILE A 85 -2.44 -8.34 4.91
C ILE A 85 -1.76 -8.57 6.25
N LEU A 86 -2.46 -8.32 7.37
CA LEU A 86 -1.88 -8.41 8.70
C LEU A 86 -1.66 -9.85 9.19
N LEU A 87 -2.53 -10.79 8.81
CA LEU A 87 -2.44 -12.19 9.23
C LEU A 87 -1.63 -13.06 8.28
N GLU A 88 -1.86 -12.90 6.97
CA GLU A 88 -1.39 -13.85 5.97
C GLU A 88 -0.30 -13.27 5.08
N LYS A 89 -0.02 -11.96 5.21
CA LYS A 89 1.05 -11.27 4.46
C LYS A 89 0.87 -11.43 2.95
N THR A 90 -0.39 -11.49 2.52
CA THR A 90 -0.81 -11.59 1.13
C THR A 90 -2.19 -10.95 0.98
N LEU A 91 -2.68 -10.88 -0.24
CA LEU A 91 -3.99 -10.31 -0.54
C LEU A 91 -4.65 -11.08 -1.66
N ASP A 92 -5.79 -11.70 -1.36
CA ASP A 92 -6.71 -12.26 -2.35
C ASP A 92 -7.94 -11.36 -2.47
N LEU A 93 -8.01 -10.64 -3.60
CA LEU A 93 -9.10 -9.72 -3.91
C LEU A 93 -10.43 -10.44 -4.21
N GLN A 94 -10.41 -11.74 -4.48
CA GLN A 94 -11.60 -12.51 -4.83
C GLN A 94 -12.22 -13.23 -3.62
N ARG A 95 -11.47 -13.42 -2.53
CA ARG A 95 -11.89 -14.18 -1.35
C ARG A 95 -13.30 -13.83 -0.85
N ASN A 96 -13.58 -12.54 -0.70
CA ASN A 96 -14.83 -12.05 -0.10
C ASN A 96 -15.86 -11.60 -1.14
N ARG A 97 -15.71 -12.00 -2.42
CA ARG A 97 -16.54 -11.50 -3.53
C ARG A 97 -18.04 -11.66 -3.30
N GLU A 98 -18.49 -12.79 -2.77
CA GLU A 98 -19.91 -13.06 -2.61
C GLU A 98 -20.50 -12.23 -1.46
N GLN A 99 -19.82 -12.13 -0.31
CA GLN A 99 -20.20 -11.21 0.77
C GLN A 99 -20.31 -9.76 0.27
N LEU A 100 -19.36 -9.34 -0.57
CA LEU A 100 -19.37 -7.99 -1.10
C LEU A 100 -20.51 -7.76 -2.11
N LYS A 101 -20.90 -8.78 -2.88
CA LYS A 101 -22.07 -8.71 -3.77
C LYS A 101 -23.38 -8.59 -2.99
N THR A 102 -23.56 -9.35 -1.90
CA THR A 102 -24.79 -9.27 -1.08
C THR A 102 -24.96 -7.86 -0.48
N ILE A 103 -23.85 -7.22 -0.08
CA ILE A 103 -23.87 -5.82 0.39
C ILE A 103 -24.27 -4.88 -0.76
N ARG A 104 -23.70 -5.04 -1.95
CA ARG A 104 -24.06 -4.22 -3.13
C ARG A 104 -25.50 -4.43 -3.59
N ALA A 105 -26.07 -5.61 -3.34
CA ALA A 105 -27.47 -5.92 -3.58
C ALA A 105 -28.42 -5.32 -2.52
N GLY A 106 -27.89 -4.77 -1.42
CA GLY A 106 -28.68 -4.17 -0.34
C GLY A 106 -29.26 -5.19 0.64
N GLU A 107 -28.77 -6.43 0.64
CA GLU A 107 -29.22 -7.49 1.57
C GLU A 107 -28.77 -7.22 3.01
N TRP A 108 -27.70 -6.44 3.18
CA TRP A 108 -27.26 -5.99 4.48
C TRP A 108 -27.96 -4.68 4.83
N THR A 109 -28.36 -4.54 6.08
CA THR A 109 -28.85 -3.26 6.62
C THR A 109 -27.67 -2.36 6.98
N GLN A 110 -27.90 -1.05 7.03
CA GLN A 110 -26.90 -0.09 7.49
C GLN A 110 -26.37 -0.45 8.89
N LYS A 111 -27.27 -0.91 9.78
CA LYS A 111 -26.92 -1.33 11.15
C LYS A 111 -25.93 -2.49 11.15
N GLN A 112 -26.17 -3.53 10.34
CA GLN A 112 -25.26 -4.67 10.22
C GLN A 112 -23.87 -4.26 9.71
N ILE A 113 -23.77 -3.26 8.83
CA ILE A 113 -22.49 -2.74 8.35
C ILE A 113 -21.73 -2.01 9.47
N VAL A 114 -22.42 -1.22 10.29
CA VAL A 114 -21.81 -0.52 11.43
C VAL A 114 -21.35 -1.52 12.49
N GLU A 115 -22.19 -2.48 12.86
CA GLU A 115 -21.84 -3.55 13.82
C GLU A 115 -20.66 -4.40 13.31
N TYR A 116 -20.62 -4.67 12.00
CA TYR A 116 -19.49 -5.37 11.38
C TYR A 116 -18.21 -4.54 11.50
N PHE A 117 -18.29 -3.24 11.21
CA PHE A 117 -17.17 -2.31 11.31
C PHE A 117 -16.61 -2.27 12.73
N GLU A 118 -17.45 -2.03 13.74
CA GLU A 118 -17.03 -1.92 15.15
C GLU A 118 -16.38 -3.21 15.64
N ARG A 119 -16.99 -4.37 15.35
CA ARG A 119 -16.42 -5.68 15.73
C ARG A 119 -15.09 -5.94 15.04
N LYS A 120 -14.99 -5.69 13.72
CA LYS A 120 -13.76 -5.92 12.96
C LYS A 120 -12.66 -4.95 13.35
N GLU A 121 -12.99 -3.70 13.66
CA GLU A 121 -12.01 -2.73 14.12
C GLU A 121 -11.32 -3.19 15.41
N LEU A 122 -12.09 -3.61 16.41
CA LEU A 122 -11.54 -4.13 17.67
C LEU A 122 -10.63 -5.34 17.43
N SER A 123 -11.08 -6.30 16.61
CA SER A 123 -10.27 -7.47 16.24
C SER A 123 -9.00 -7.09 15.47
N LEU A 124 -9.08 -6.12 14.56
CA LEU A 124 -7.95 -5.67 13.76
C LEU A 124 -6.92 -4.89 14.58
N GLU A 125 -7.31 -4.18 15.63
CA GLU A 125 -6.36 -3.59 16.58
C GLU A 125 -5.56 -4.68 17.30
N GLU A 126 -6.22 -5.74 17.75
CA GLU A 126 -5.53 -6.87 18.37
C GLU A 126 -4.58 -7.58 17.39
N ILE A 127 -5.06 -7.85 16.17
CA ILE A 127 -4.27 -8.46 15.09
C ILE A 127 -3.07 -7.57 14.74
N TYR A 128 -3.26 -6.25 14.60
CA TYR A 128 -2.18 -5.31 14.29
C TYR A 128 -1.07 -5.35 15.36
N ASN A 129 -1.45 -5.42 16.63
CA ASN A 129 -0.50 -5.49 17.74
C ASN A 129 0.27 -6.82 17.75
N LYS A 130 -0.41 -7.94 17.46
CA LYS A 130 0.19 -9.28 17.44
C LYS A 130 0.94 -9.65 16.15
N SER A 131 0.62 -8.98 15.04
CA SER A 131 1.20 -9.29 13.73
C SER A 131 2.72 -9.12 13.74
N ASP A 132 3.42 -9.99 13.03
CA ASP A 132 4.87 -9.96 12.83
C ASP A 132 5.28 -9.26 11.51
N LEU A 133 4.30 -8.69 10.80
CA LEU A 133 4.54 -7.87 9.61
C LEU A 133 5.36 -6.61 10.01
N PRO A 134 6.32 -6.15 9.18
CA PRO A 134 7.14 -5.00 9.55
C PRO A 134 6.32 -3.71 9.64
N HIS A 135 6.74 -2.77 10.49
CA HIS A 135 6.04 -1.48 10.67
C HIS A 135 6.06 -0.60 9.42
N LYS A 136 7.14 -0.67 8.64
CA LYS A 136 7.37 0.06 7.40
C LYS A 136 7.93 -0.92 6.37
N PRO A 137 7.74 -0.67 5.06
CA PRO A 137 8.33 -1.52 4.05
C PRO A 137 9.87 -1.42 4.11
N ASP A 138 10.56 -2.50 3.74
CA ASP A 138 12.01 -2.51 3.63
C ASP A 138 12.43 -1.69 2.40
N VAL A 139 12.76 -0.42 2.66
CA VAL A 139 13.13 0.54 1.63
C VAL A 139 14.38 0.11 0.86
N GLU A 140 15.33 -0.54 1.52
CA GLU A 140 16.57 -0.94 0.86
C GLU A 140 16.34 -2.10 -0.10
N THR A 141 15.53 -3.09 0.32
CA THR A 141 15.13 -4.18 -0.56
C THR A 141 14.27 -3.69 -1.73
N ILE A 142 13.34 -2.76 -1.50
CA ILE A 142 12.55 -2.16 -2.59
C ILE A 142 13.43 -1.35 -3.55
N LYS A 143 14.44 -0.63 -3.05
CA LYS A 143 15.41 0.07 -3.91
C LYS A 143 16.20 -0.89 -4.79
N ARG A 144 16.65 -2.04 -4.25
CA ARG A 144 17.32 -3.07 -5.07
C ARG A 144 16.39 -3.59 -6.17
N LEU A 145 15.15 -3.93 -5.84
CA LEU A 145 14.14 -4.33 -6.84
C LEU A 145 13.95 -3.25 -7.92
N PHE A 146 13.92 -1.97 -7.53
CA PHE A 146 13.81 -0.87 -8.47
C PHE A 146 15.03 -0.79 -9.40
N MET A 147 16.25 -0.93 -8.87
CA MET A 147 17.48 -0.95 -9.67
C MET A 147 17.51 -2.13 -10.65
N GLU A 148 17.10 -3.33 -10.21
CA GLU A 148 16.94 -4.50 -11.09
C GLU A 148 15.95 -4.22 -12.23
N CYS A 149 14.81 -3.59 -11.92
CA CYS A 149 13.83 -3.22 -12.94
C CYS A 149 14.40 -2.24 -13.97
N LEU A 150 15.20 -1.27 -13.52
CA LEU A 150 15.87 -0.32 -14.41
C LEU A 150 16.90 -1.03 -15.30
N GLU A 151 17.69 -1.97 -14.75
CA GLU A 151 18.63 -2.78 -15.53
C GLU A 151 17.94 -3.68 -16.56
N MET A 152 16.79 -4.27 -16.21
CA MET A 152 15.98 -5.06 -17.15
C MET A 152 15.47 -4.23 -18.33
N HIS A 153 15.19 -2.95 -18.13
CA HIS A 153 14.63 -2.08 -19.17
C HIS A 153 15.70 -1.40 -20.02
N TYR A 154 16.76 -0.89 -19.38
CA TYR A 154 17.79 -0.06 -20.03
C TYR A 154 19.10 -0.81 -20.30
N GLY A 155 19.27 -2.04 -19.81
CA GLY A 155 20.53 -2.76 -19.83
C GLY A 155 21.45 -2.32 -18.68
N SER A 156 22.77 -2.34 -18.90
CA SER A 156 23.74 -1.96 -17.86
C SER A 156 23.56 -0.49 -17.46
N LEU A 157 23.10 -0.25 -16.23
CA LEU A 157 22.96 1.13 -15.74
C LEU A 157 24.29 1.88 -15.65
N ARG A 158 25.42 1.16 -15.59
CA ARG A 158 26.76 1.75 -15.66
C ARG A 158 27.03 2.44 -17.00
N GLU A 159 26.38 1.98 -18.07
CA GLU A 159 26.53 2.53 -19.42
C GLU A 159 25.57 3.69 -19.68
N VAL A 160 24.42 3.71 -18.98
CA VAL A 160 23.33 4.67 -19.18
C VAL A 160 23.44 5.87 -18.23
N VAL A 161 23.89 5.64 -17.00
CA VAL A 161 24.10 6.71 -16.01
C VAL A 161 25.52 7.25 -16.18
N GLN A 162 25.69 8.18 -17.12
CA GLN A 162 26.83 9.10 -17.07
C GLN A 162 26.63 10.01 -15.85
N THR A 163 27.11 9.60 -14.68
CA THR A 163 27.39 10.58 -13.63
C THR A 163 28.41 11.54 -14.22
N LYS A 164 27.99 12.76 -14.53
CA LYS A 164 28.89 13.92 -14.54
C LYS A 164 29.38 14.08 -13.10
N THR A 165 30.24 13.19 -12.67
CA THR A 165 31.02 13.38 -11.46
C THR A 165 31.93 14.54 -11.80
N ASP A 166 31.62 15.72 -11.27
CA ASP A 166 32.55 16.84 -11.35
C ASP A 166 33.81 16.39 -10.60
N ILE A 167 34.86 16.13 -11.35
CA ILE A 167 36.15 15.66 -10.84
C ILE A 167 36.62 16.57 -9.70
N ASN A 168 36.28 17.86 -9.76
CA ASN A 168 36.65 18.82 -8.72
C ASN A 168 35.93 18.57 -7.39
N MET A 169 34.67 18.12 -7.39
CA MET A 169 33.98 17.74 -6.16
C MET A 169 34.63 16.52 -5.52
N LEU A 170 34.99 15.51 -6.32
CA LEU A 170 35.64 14.30 -5.81
C LEU A 170 37.03 14.60 -5.23
N ILE A 171 37.81 15.46 -5.90
CA ILE A 171 39.11 15.92 -5.40
C ILE A 171 38.96 16.68 -4.08
N ASN A 172 37.96 17.55 -3.96
CA ASN A 172 37.69 18.29 -2.73
C ASN A 172 37.32 17.36 -1.57
N ASP A 173 36.49 16.35 -1.81
CA ASP A 173 36.13 15.35 -0.80
C ASP A 173 37.35 14.55 -0.33
N ILE A 174 38.21 14.12 -1.26
CA ILE A 174 39.47 13.42 -0.94
C ILE A 174 40.39 14.31 -0.12
N ASN A 175 40.58 15.57 -0.52
CA ASN A 175 41.41 16.53 0.21
C ASN A 175 40.88 16.78 1.63
N HIS A 176 39.56 16.90 1.78
CA HIS A 176 38.94 17.09 3.08
C HIS A 176 39.14 15.87 4.01
N VAL A 177 39.12 14.65 3.46
CA VAL A 177 39.45 13.44 4.21
C VAL A 177 40.94 13.40 4.58
N LEU A 178 41.84 13.71 3.66
CA LEU A 178 43.28 13.75 3.91
C LEU A 178 43.64 14.76 5.01
N LEU A 179 43.08 15.97 4.95
CA LEU A 179 43.28 17.01 5.97
C LEU A 179 42.81 16.55 7.35
N LYS A 180 41.65 15.88 7.42
CA LYS A 180 41.12 15.33 8.67
C LYS A 180 42.03 14.26 9.30
N TYR A 181 42.73 13.48 8.48
CA TYR A 181 43.70 12.49 8.96
C TYR A 181 45.06 13.10 9.30
N GLN A 182 45.49 14.14 8.58
CA GLN A 182 46.69 14.89 8.90
C GLN A 182 46.55 15.63 10.24
N SER A 183 45.40 16.27 10.50
CA SER A 183 45.13 16.92 11.79
C SER A 183 45.11 15.92 12.96
N LYS A 184 44.52 14.73 12.75
CA LYS A 184 44.52 13.67 13.76
C LYS A 184 45.89 13.09 14.07
N ASN A 185 46.82 13.07 13.11
CA ASN A 185 48.19 12.60 13.33
C ASN A 185 49.04 13.62 14.08
N ILE A 186 48.71 14.92 13.98
CA ILE A 186 49.39 15.98 14.76
C ILE A 186 48.99 15.89 16.24
N ASP A 187 47.69 15.68 16.54
CA ASP A 187 47.20 15.49 17.92
C ASP A 187 47.66 14.19 18.60
N LEU A 188 48.30 13.27 17.86
CA LEU A 188 48.85 12.01 18.39
C LEU A 188 50.38 12.08 18.63
N GLN A 189 51.02 13.21 18.30
CA GLN A 189 52.47 13.43 18.47
C GLN A 189 52.82 14.48 19.54
N GLU A 190 51.82 15.08 20.20
CA GLU A 190 51.96 15.83 21.47
C GLU A 190 51.56 14.96 22.67
#